data_AF-A0A662CXN4-F1
#
_entry.id   AF-A0A662CXN4-F1
#
_cell.length_a   1.000
_cell.length_b   1.000
_cell.length_c   1.000
_cell.angle_alpha   90.00
_cell.angle_beta   90.00
_cell.angle_gamma   90.00
#
_symmetry.space_group_name_H-M   'P 1'
#
loop_
_entity.id
_entity.type
_entity.pdbx_description
1 polymer ?
#
loop_
_entity_poly.entity_id
_entity_poly.type
_entity_poly.pdbx_seq_one_letter_code
_entity_poly.pdbx_strand_id
1 'polypeptide(L)'
;MLMDHPFTPDMVERTGIRSITPEMIAKAKAEGKRYKLVAHAWKEGEEIKARVSPELVSSNSILYNINGTTTIVQFESDVLGKLSFIEEDLGPRTTAYGLLADFVNAVRE
;
A
#
# COMPACT_ATOMS: atom_id res chain seq x y z
N MET A 1 8.08 9.17 -12.69
CA MET A 1 6.71 8.83 -12.22
C MET A 1 6.46 7.39 -12.63
N LEU A 2 5.79 6.56 -11.81
CA LEU A 2 5.56 5.15 -12.17
C LEU A 2 4.65 4.97 -13.41
N MET A 3 3.68 5.87 -13.57
CA MET A 3 2.65 5.81 -14.63
C MET A 3 2.72 7.03 -15.57
N ASP A 4 3.89 7.67 -15.67
CA ASP A 4 4.16 8.83 -16.55
C ASP A 4 3.17 10.01 -16.47
N HIS A 5 2.42 10.12 -15.36
CA HIS A 5 1.46 11.20 -15.13
C HIS A 5 1.83 11.99 -13.86
N PRO A 6 1.86 13.35 -13.89
CA PRO A 6 1.97 14.16 -12.69
C PRO A 6 0.82 13.86 -11.72
N PHE A 7 1.14 13.57 -10.46
CA PHE A 7 0.13 13.17 -9.49
C PHE A 7 0.44 13.78 -8.13
N THR A 8 -0.53 14.46 -7.51
CA THR A 8 -0.36 15.14 -6.22
C THR A 8 -1.22 14.49 -5.13
N PRO A 9 -0.87 14.66 -3.84
CA PRO A 9 -1.66 14.11 -2.73
C PRO A 9 -3.13 14.59 -2.70
N ASP A 10 -3.43 15.76 -3.24
CA ASP A 10 -4.79 16.31 -3.29
C ASP A 10 -5.70 15.55 -4.25
N MET A 11 -5.12 14.84 -5.22
CA MET A 11 -5.84 13.98 -6.17
C MET A 11 -6.22 12.62 -5.57
N VAL A 12 -5.81 12.32 -4.33
CA VAL A 12 -6.10 11.05 -3.66
C VAL A 12 -7.41 11.13 -2.88
N GLU A 13 -8.35 10.23 -3.18
CA GLU A 13 -9.54 10.02 -2.34
C GLU A 13 -9.13 9.39 -1.00
N ARG A 14 -9.51 10.01 0.13
CA ARG A 14 -9.01 9.61 1.46
C ARG A 14 -10.14 9.37 2.44
N THR A 15 -10.22 8.15 2.96
CA THR A 15 -11.08 7.77 4.08
C THR A 15 -10.23 7.13 5.18
N GLY A 16 -10.29 7.68 6.39
CA GLY A 16 -9.56 7.13 7.54
C GLY A 16 -10.27 5.95 8.22
N ILE A 17 -9.66 5.41 9.26
CA ILE A 17 -10.18 4.26 10.03
C ILE A 17 -11.05 4.64 11.24
N ARG A 18 -11.31 5.93 11.46
CA ARG A 18 -11.97 6.43 12.69
C ARG A 18 -13.39 5.91 12.92
N SER A 19 -14.10 5.54 11.86
CA SER A 19 -15.46 5.02 11.93
C SER A 19 -15.53 3.50 12.16
N ILE A 20 -14.39 2.79 12.15
CA ILE A 20 -14.35 1.34 12.30
C ILE A 20 -14.48 0.98 13.79
N THR A 21 -15.54 0.26 14.13
CA THR A 21 -15.81 -0.14 15.51
C THR A 21 -15.29 -1.57 15.81
N PRO A 22 -15.09 -1.92 17.10
CA PRO A 22 -14.75 -3.28 17.50
C PRO A 22 -15.77 -4.34 17.01
N GLU A 23 -17.06 -4.01 16.98
CA GLU A 23 -18.12 -4.90 16.50
C GLU A 23 -17.98 -5.19 15.01
N MET A 24 -17.65 -4.15 14.21
CA MET A 24 -17.37 -4.32 12.78
C MET A 24 -16.17 -5.24 12.57
N ILE A 25 -15.10 -5.09 13.37
CA ILE A 25 -13.91 -5.93 13.30
C ILE A 25 -14.24 -7.38 13.67
N ALA A 26 -15.02 -7.59 14.75
CA ALA A 26 -15.44 -8.92 15.18
C ALA A 26 -16.29 -9.63 14.11
N LYS A 27 -17.23 -8.90 13.50
CA LYS A 27 -18.05 -9.42 12.39
C LYS A 27 -17.19 -9.78 11.19
N ALA A 28 -16.29 -8.89 10.77
CA ALA A 28 -15.38 -9.16 9.65
C ALA A 28 -14.54 -10.42 9.91
N LYS A 29 -14.02 -10.57 11.14
CA LYS A 29 -13.25 -11.76 11.54
C LYS A 29 -14.08 -13.04 11.50
N ALA A 30 -15.35 -12.99 11.93
CA ALA A 30 -16.28 -14.13 11.85
C ALA A 30 -16.55 -14.54 10.39
N GLU A 31 -16.51 -13.60 9.45
CA GLU A 31 -16.63 -13.85 8.00
C GLU A 31 -15.29 -14.25 7.33
N GLY A 32 -14.21 -14.47 8.10
CA GLY A 32 -12.89 -14.78 7.54
C GLY A 32 -12.23 -13.61 6.81
N LYS A 33 -12.60 -12.38 7.16
CA LYS A 33 -12.07 -11.13 6.58
C LYS A 33 -11.38 -10.28 7.64
N ARG A 34 -10.58 -9.32 7.19
CA ARG A 34 -9.90 -8.33 8.03
C ARG A 34 -9.99 -6.96 7.40
N TYR A 35 -10.16 -5.92 8.22
CA TYR A 35 -9.96 -4.55 7.77
C TYR A 35 -8.47 -4.28 7.54
N LYS A 36 -8.14 -3.69 6.40
CA LYS A 36 -6.83 -3.14 6.08
C LYS A 36 -7.01 -1.73 5.53
N LEU A 37 -6.18 -0.78 5.94
CA LEU A 37 -6.14 0.54 5.30
C LEU A 37 -5.24 0.42 4.08
N VAL A 38 -5.82 0.44 2.89
CA VAL A 38 -5.11 0.15 1.64
C VAL A 38 -4.94 1.44 0.86
N ALA A 39 -3.72 1.68 0.40
CA ALA A 39 -3.42 2.68 -0.62
C ALA A 39 -3.37 1.97 -1.98
N HIS A 40 -4.23 2.40 -2.91
CA HIS A 40 -4.34 1.80 -4.23
C HIS A 40 -4.34 2.89 -5.29
N ALA A 41 -3.53 2.72 -6.32
CA ALA A 41 -3.52 3.58 -7.50
C ALA A 41 -3.63 2.70 -8.75
N TRP A 42 -4.49 3.10 -9.69
CA TRP A 42 -4.75 2.35 -10.92
C TRP A 42 -5.00 3.30 -12.10
N LYS A 43 -4.87 2.76 -13.31
CA LYS A 43 -5.22 3.45 -14.55
C LYS A 43 -6.66 3.07 -14.95
N GLU A 44 -7.52 4.05 -15.19
CA GLU A 44 -8.88 3.87 -15.71
C GLU A 44 -9.01 4.66 -17.02
N GLY A 45 -8.95 3.95 -18.15
CA GLY A 45 -8.77 4.61 -19.45
C GLY A 45 -7.42 5.32 -19.50
N GLU A 46 -7.39 6.63 -19.77
CA GLU A 46 -6.17 7.45 -19.74
C GLU A 46 -5.94 8.15 -18.39
N GLU A 47 -6.87 8.03 -17.45
CA GLU A 47 -6.79 8.71 -16.16
C GLU A 47 -6.08 7.85 -15.11
N ILE A 48 -5.28 8.48 -14.27
CA ILE A 48 -4.73 7.85 -13.06
C ILE A 48 -5.62 8.21 -11.88
N LYS A 49 -6.06 7.19 -11.14
CA LYS A 49 -6.86 7.34 -9.92
C LYS A 49 -6.11 6.75 -8.74
N ALA A 50 -6.33 7.34 -7.57
CA ALA A 50 -5.78 6.81 -6.33
C ALA A 50 -6.76 6.98 -5.16
N ARG A 51 -6.76 5.98 -4.27
CA ARG A 51 -7.58 5.96 -3.07
C ARG A 51 -6.79 5.40 -1.89
N VAL A 52 -7.01 5.97 -0.71
CA VAL A 52 -6.65 5.40 0.58
C VAL A 52 -7.93 5.18 1.38
N SER A 53 -8.31 3.92 1.62
CA SER A 53 -9.54 3.60 2.34
C SER A 53 -9.46 2.29 3.11
N PRO A 54 -10.28 2.11 4.17
CA PRO A 54 -10.40 0.81 4.81
C PRO A 54 -11.11 -0.19 3.88
N GLU A 55 -10.49 -1.34 3.68
CA GLU A 55 -10.98 -2.42 2.84
C GLU A 55 -11.15 -3.71 3.64
N LEU A 56 -12.21 -4.47 3.31
CA LEU A 56 -12.41 -5.82 3.84
C LEU A 56 -11.66 -6.83 2.97
N VAL A 57 -10.53 -7.29 3.49
CA VAL A 57 -9.63 -8.23 2.82
C VAL A 57 -9.95 -9.66 3.26
N SER A 58 -10.11 -10.57 2.30
CA SER A 58 -10.30 -12.01 2.57
C SER A 58 -8.97 -12.75 2.67
N SER A 59 -8.99 -13.97 3.21
CA SER A 59 -7.81 -14.85 3.33
C SER A 59 -7.09 -15.16 2.01
N ASN A 60 -7.75 -14.96 0.86
CA ASN A 60 -7.18 -15.20 -0.46
C ASN A 60 -6.31 -14.03 -0.96
N SER A 61 -6.35 -12.88 -0.29
CA SER A 61 -5.50 -11.74 -0.63
C SER A 61 -4.21 -11.75 0.19
N ILE A 62 -3.10 -11.40 -0.45
CA ILE A 62 -1.79 -11.26 0.19
C ILE A 62 -1.81 -10.25 1.35
N LEU A 63 -2.68 -9.23 1.26
CA LEU A 63 -2.84 -8.20 2.28
C LEU A 63 -3.38 -8.75 3.61
N TYR A 64 -4.04 -9.91 3.60
CA TYR A 64 -4.69 -10.47 4.78
C TYR A 64 -3.71 -10.76 5.93
N ASN A 65 -2.53 -11.29 5.58
CA ASN A 65 -1.51 -11.74 6.51
C ASN A 65 -0.50 -10.65 6.90
N ILE A 66 -0.57 -9.47 6.28
CA ILE A 66 0.33 -8.35 6.59
C ILE A 66 -0.09 -7.70 7.89
N ASN A 67 0.70 -7.85 8.95
CA ASN A 67 0.34 -7.40 10.30
C ASN A 67 1.50 -6.70 10.99
N GLY A 68 1.18 -5.95 12.05
CA GLY A 68 2.17 -5.24 12.85
C GLY A 68 2.88 -4.17 12.03
N THR A 69 4.20 -4.20 12.05
CA THR A 69 5.06 -3.29 11.28
C THR A 69 5.37 -3.81 9.88
N THR A 70 4.89 -4.99 9.47
CA THR A 70 5.14 -5.51 8.11
C THR A 70 4.48 -4.60 7.08
N THR A 71 5.23 -4.24 6.04
CA THR A 71 4.73 -3.43 4.92
C THR A 71 4.77 -4.23 3.63
N ILE A 72 3.83 -3.95 2.74
CA ILE A 72 3.76 -4.56 1.42
C ILE A 72 3.50 -3.48 0.37
N VAL A 73 4.12 -3.64 -0.80
CA VAL A 73 3.69 -2.99 -2.04
C VAL A 73 3.49 -4.07 -3.10
N GLN A 74 2.33 -4.04 -3.77
CA GLN A 74 2.01 -4.94 -4.86
C GLN A 74 1.81 -4.12 -6.14
N PHE A 75 2.53 -4.47 -7.18
CA PHE A 75 2.37 -3.95 -8.53
C PHE A 75 1.60 -4.97 -9.36
N GLU A 76 0.63 -4.51 -10.13
CA GLU A 76 -0.07 -5.30 -11.13
C GLU A 76 0.24 -4.71 -12.51
N SER A 77 0.72 -5.57 -13.42
CA SER A 77 1.09 -5.20 -14.78
C SER A 77 0.49 -6.19 -15.77
N ASP A 78 0.37 -5.74 -17.02
CA ASP A 78 -0.16 -6.52 -18.14
C ASP A 78 0.74 -7.72 -18.51
N VAL A 79 2.06 -7.58 -18.37
CA VAL A 79 3.03 -8.63 -18.75
C VAL A 79 3.43 -9.52 -17.56
N LEU A 80 3.89 -8.93 -16.45
CA LEU A 80 4.43 -9.70 -15.32
C LEU A 80 3.33 -10.15 -14.34
N GLY A 81 2.08 -9.71 -14.53
CA GLY A 81 1.01 -9.94 -13.58
C GLY A 81 1.28 -9.22 -12.26
N LYS A 82 1.13 -9.93 -11.14
CA LYS A 82 1.27 -9.39 -9.78
C LYS A 82 2.67 -9.62 -9.21
N LEU A 83 3.39 -8.54 -8.94
CA LEU A 83 4.68 -8.54 -8.25
C LEU A 83 4.55 -7.89 -6.88
N SER A 84 4.96 -8.58 -5.81
CA SER A 84 4.80 -8.07 -4.44
C SER A 84 6.15 -8.01 -3.73
N PHE A 85 6.42 -6.88 -3.08
CA PHE A 85 7.57 -6.68 -2.20
C PHE A 85 7.04 -6.59 -0.77
N ILE A 86 7.59 -7.44 0.10
CA ILE A 86 7.23 -7.46 1.52
C ILE A 86 8.48 -7.10 2.30
N GLU A 87 8.34 -6.14 3.20
CA GLU A 87 9.35 -5.79 4.18
C GLU A 87 8.82 -6.13 5.57
N GLU A 88 9.54 -7.00 6.27
CA GLU A 88 9.31 -7.34 7.66
C GLU A 88 10.29 -6.58 8.56
N ASP A 89 9.95 -6.41 9.83
CA ASP A 89 10.81 -5.81 10.85
C ASP A 89 11.35 -4.41 10.46
N LEU A 90 10.43 -3.50 10.08
CA LEU A 90 10.80 -2.12 9.78
C LEU A 90 11.52 -1.47 10.96
N GLY A 91 12.72 -0.97 10.69
CA GLY A 91 13.55 -0.26 11.64
C GLY A 91 14.18 1.00 11.02
N PRO A 92 14.72 1.90 11.86
CA PRO A 92 15.29 3.16 11.40
C PRO A 92 16.49 2.99 10.46
N ARG A 93 17.11 1.80 10.46
CA ARG A 93 18.24 1.45 9.58
C ARG A 93 17.83 1.43 8.11
N THR A 94 16.67 0.87 7.75
CA THR A 94 16.23 0.84 6.35
C THR A 94 15.98 2.26 5.84
N THR A 95 15.32 3.10 6.65
CA THR A 95 15.10 4.52 6.32
C THR A 95 16.42 5.27 6.13
N ALA A 96 17.41 5.06 7.01
CA ALA A 96 18.72 5.68 6.90
C ALA A 96 19.49 5.21 5.65
N TYR A 97 19.37 3.93 5.29
CA TYR A 97 19.97 3.38 4.07
C TYR A 97 19.40 4.02 2.80
N GLY A 98 18.10 4.32 2.78
CA GLY A 98 17.47 5.06 1.67
C GLY A 98 18.14 6.42 1.46
N LEU A 99 18.29 7.21 2.52
CA LEU A 99 18.97 8.51 2.46
C LEU A 99 20.43 8.40 2.03
N LEU A 100 21.16 7.39 2.53
CA LEU A 100 22.56 7.16 2.14
C LEU A 100 22.66 6.78 0.65
N ALA A 101 21.79 5.90 0.16
CA ALA A 101 21.77 5.50 -1.24
C ALA A 101 21.48 6.71 -2.15
N ASP A 102 20.50 7.53 -1.78
CA ASP A 102 20.17 8.77 -2.49
C ASP A 102 21.36 9.74 -2.50
N PHE A 103 22.03 9.91 -1.36
CA PHE A 103 23.22 10.75 -1.26
C PHE A 103 24.35 10.26 -2.16
N VAL A 104 24.69 8.95 -2.09
CA VAL A 104 25.75 8.35 -2.93
C VAL A 104 25.42 8.51 -4.41
N ASN A 105 24.16 8.35 -4.81
CA ASN A 105 23.73 8.56 -6.19
C ASN A 105 23.84 10.04 -6.61
N ALA A 106 23.47 10.98 -5.74
CA ALA A 106 23.54 12.41 -6.03
C ALA A 106 24.97 12.95 -6.17
N VAL A 107 25.96 12.36 -5.49
CA VAL A 107 27.37 12.79 -5.53
C VAL A 107 28.24 11.98 -6.49
N ARG A 108 27.67 10.96 -7.14
CA ARG A 108 28.38 10.11 -8.11
C ARG A 108 28.56 10.74 -9.49
N GLU A 109 28.09 11.97 -9.67
CA GLU A 109 28.39 12.81 -10.84
C GLU A 109 29.89 13.15 -10.95
#